data_AF-A0A6A4MD40-F1
#
_entry.id   AF-A0A6A4MD40-F1
#
_cell.length_a   1.000
_cell.length_b   1.000
_cell.length_c   1.000
_cell.angle_alpha   90.00
_cell.angle_beta   90.00
_cell.angle_gamma   90.00
#
_symmetry.space_group_name_H-M   'P 1'
#
loop_
_entity.id
_entity.type
_entity.pdbx_description
1 polymer ?
#
loop_
_entity_poly.entity_id
_entity_poly.type
_entity_poly.pdbx_seq_one_letter_code
_entity_poly.pdbx_strand_id
1 'polypeptide(L)'
;TVNSVQFRNQVSIARTCNCIYALLQQRQRDIEFRESANEQRQRLLSDISRLEAKVERLEAQISTKDREIATITRTEAKTTAAFKVQVEKLQQERDEFQRMVIGNQQVRTQQVHEMKKKEKEYIKLQERLNQVLMEKKKESKSGMEIMNLLQKEGRQRGTWNGKKTDNDFYKKIVDAYEAKNQELVSENADLRALLRSMQVDMRDFLNAPNGLPKQSFPVNERIDIDPSKSPLSGRTDVFDLPFHMARDQIEESLRNKVASIKERMVQLQDAQKGAEVTSEATERELELEAQLVEARSIIQEQASIMSKHLAKPDKPRRLSGHMSSDRDSIISSPSEV
;
A
#
# COMPACT_ATOMS: atom_id res chain seq x y z
N THR A 1 57.73 -81.66 -56.08
CA THR A 1 56.89 -80.63 -56.73
C THR A 1 55.48 -80.56 -56.18
N VAL A 2 54.80 -81.70 -55.93
CA VAL A 2 53.41 -81.72 -55.40
C VAL A 2 53.31 -81.18 -53.96
N ASN A 3 54.17 -81.64 -53.04
CA ASN A 3 54.17 -81.18 -51.63
C ASN A 3 54.46 -79.67 -51.48
N SER A 4 55.32 -79.11 -52.35
CA SER A 4 55.62 -77.67 -52.35
C SER A 4 54.46 -76.80 -52.87
N VAL A 5 53.65 -77.32 -53.79
CA VAL A 5 52.45 -76.62 -54.31
C VAL A 5 51.33 -76.66 -53.27
N GLN A 6 51.13 -77.79 -52.61
CA GLN A 6 50.11 -77.95 -51.57
C GLN A 6 50.42 -77.09 -50.32
N PHE A 7 51.69 -77.02 -49.92
CA PHE A 7 52.13 -76.12 -48.85
C PHE A 7 51.95 -74.64 -49.23
N ARG A 8 52.29 -74.25 -50.47
CA ARG A 8 52.03 -72.87 -50.97
C ARG A 8 50.53 -72.53 -50.97
N ASN A 9 49.67 -73.48 -51.32
CA ASN A 9 48.22 -73.30 -51.30
C ASN A 9 47.68 -73.11 -49.88
N GLN A 10 48.15 -73.89 -48.89
CA GLN A 10 47.76 -73.72 -47.49
C GLN A 10 48.20 -72.37 -46.91
N VAL A 11 49.42 -71.92 -47.22
CA VAL A 11 49.92 -70.60 -46.80
C VAL A 11 49.11 -69.47 -47.44
N SER A 12 48.70 -69.61 -48.71
CA SER A 12 47.84 -68.65 -49.40
C SER A 12 46.46 -68.54 -48.73
N ILE A 13 45.83 -69.68 -48.43
CA ILE A 13 44.54 -69.74 -47.74
C ILE A 13 44.62 -69.07 -46.36
N ALA A 14 45.65 -69.37 -45.57
CA ALA A 14 45.86 -68.76 -44.26
C ALA A 14 46.00 -67.23 -44.35
N ARG A 15 46.72 -66.72 -45.35
CA ARG A 15 46.84 -65.28 -45.59
C ARG A 15 45.50 -64.65 -45.94
N THR A 16 44.72 -65.28 -46.84
CA THR A 16 43.38 -64.81 -47.20
C THR A 16 42.45 -64.78 -46.00
N CYS A 17 42.41 -65.85 -45.19
CA CYS A 17 41.60 -65.90 -43.97
C CYS A 17 42.00 -64.81 -42.96
N ASN A 18 43.29 -64.59 -42.74
CA ASN A 18 43.78 -63.53 -41.86
C ASN A 18 43.42 -62.13 -42.38
N CYS A 19 43.51 -61.89 -43.68
CA CYS A 19 43.07 -60.63 -44.29
C CYS A 19 41.56 -60.42 -44.11
N ILE A 20 40.74 -61.44 -44.36
CA ILE A 20 39.30 -61.38 -44.17
C ILE A 20 38.97 -61.11 -42.70
N TYR A 21 39.65 -61.79 -41.77
CA TYR A 21 39.48 -61.57 -40.33
C TYR A 21 39.82 -60.12 -39.93
N ALA A 22 40.94 -59.58 -40.41
CA ALA A 22 41.33 -58.20 -40.15
C ALA A 22 40.31 -57.18 -40.69
N LEU A 23 39.78 -57.41 -41.90
CA LEU A 23 38.74 -56.57 -42.50
C LEU A 23 37.43 -56.63 -41.72
N LEU A 24 37.02 -57.82 -41.24
CA LEU A 24 35.84 -57.97 -40.40
C LEU A 24 36.01 -57.27 -39.06
N GLN A 25 37.18 -57.40 -38.42
CA GLN A 25 37.47 -56.73 -37.15
C GLN A 25 37.54 -55.21 -37.31
N GLN A 26 38.10 -54.72 -38.41
CA GLN A 26 38.08 -53.29 -38.73
C GLN A 26 36.65 -52.80 -38.94
N ARG A 27 35.85 -53.50 -39.75
CA ARG A 27 34.45 -53.14 -39.99
C ARG A 27 33.63 -53.12 -38.70
N GLN A 28 33.86 -54.06 -37.78
CA GLN A 28 33.18 -54.10 -36.49
C GLN A 28 33.51 -52.84 -35.66
N ARG A 29 34.80 -52.46 -35.57
CA ARG A 29 35.22 -51.23 -34.88
C ARG A 29 34.64 -49.97 -35.54
N ASP A 30 34.59 -49.92 -36.87
CA ASP A 30 34.00 -48.80 -37.61
C ASP A 30 32.47 -48.69 -37.41
N ILE A 31 31.78 -49.82 -37.21
CA ILE A 31 30.36 -49.83 -36.85
C ILE A 31 30.18 -49.29 -35.44
N GLU A 32 30.90 -49.84 -34.45
CA GLU A 32 30.82 -49.42 -33.05
C GLU A 32 31.13 -47.91 -32.88
N PHE A 33 32.15 -47.42 -33.58
CA PHE A 33 32.49 -45.99 -33.58
C PHE A 33 31.36 -45.13 -34.15
N ARG A 34 30.77 -45.54 -35.29
CA ARG A 34 29.66 -44.80 -35.90
C ARG A 34 28.40 -44.84 -35.05
N GLU A 35 28.10 -45.97 -34.41
CA GLU A 35 26.98 -46.12 -33.50
C GLU A 35 27.15 -45.21 -32.28
N SER A 36 28.31 -45.23 -31.62
CA SER A 36 28.62 -44.34 -30.50
C SER A 36 28.54 -42.85 -30.89
N ALA A 37 29.07 -42.48 -32.06
CA ALA A 37 28.98 -41.10 -32.55
C ALA A 37 27.54 -40.69 -32.84
N ASN A 38 26.72 -41.59 -33.40
CA ASN A 38 25.32 -41.33 -33.68
C ASN A 38 24.49 -41.22 -32.39
N GLU A 39 24.75 -42.03 -31.37
CA GLU A 39 24.14 -41.87 -30.05
C GLU A 39 24.46 -40.51 -29.43
N GLN A 40 25.74 -40.10 -29.46
CA GLN A 40 26.13 -38.78 -28.96
C GLN A 40 25.43 -37.66 -29.72
N ARG A 41 25.34 -37.77 -31.05
CA ARG A 41 24.60 -36.81 -31.89
C ARG A 41 23.13 -36.73 -31.50
N GLN A 42 22.47 -37.85 -31.23
CA GLN A 42 21.06 -37.86 -30.82
C GLN A 42 20.85 -37.23 -29.43
N ARG A 43 21.76 -37.48 -28.48
CA ARG A 43 21.72 -36.82 -27.17
C ARG A 43 21.88 -35.31 -27.31
N LEU A 44 22.84 -34.85 -28.10
CA LEU A 44 23.06 -33.42 -28.35
C LEU A 44 21.86 -32.76 -29.04
N LEU A 45 21.24 -33.42 -30.01
CA LEU A 45 20.01 -32.90 -30.64
C LEU A 45 18.87 -32.74 -29.63
N SER A 46 18.72 -33.72 -28.73
CA SER A 46 17.70 -33.65 -27.66
C SER A 46 17.98 -32.50 -26.69
N ASP A 47 19.26 -32.27 -26.35
CA ASP A 47 19.69 -31.16 -25.52
C ASP A 47 19.45 -29.80 -26.20
N ILE A 48 19.72 -29.70 -27.51
CA ILE A 48 19.44 -28.50 -28.31
C ILE A 48 17.95 -28.19 -28.28
N SER A 49 17.07 -29.15 -28.60
CA SER A 49 15.62 -28.92 -28.58
C SER A 49 15.10 -28.51 -27.21
N ARG A 50 15.66 -29.07 -26.12
CA ARG A 50 15.33 -28.66 -24.75
C ARG A 50 15.77 -27.23 -24.45
N LEU A 51 16.97 -26.83 -24.92
CA LEU A 51 17.48 -25.47 -24.74
C LEU A 51 16.70 -24.46 -25.58
N GLU A 52 16.35 -24.80 -26.83
CA GLU A 52 15.51 -23.96 -27.71
C GLU A 52 14.15 -23.66 -27.05
N ALA A 53 13.46 -24.70 -26.56
CA ALA A 53 12.20 -24.52 -25.85
C ALA A 53 12.34 -23.65 -24.57
N LYS A 54 13.48 -23.75 -23.88
CA LYS A 54 13.78 -22.91 -22.71
C LYS A 54 14.01 -21.45 -23.13
N VAL A 55 14.71 -21.20 -24.24
CA VAL A 55 14.94 -19.86 -24.78
C VAL A 55 13.61 -19.21 -25.16
N GLU A 56 12.76 -19.89 -25.93
CA GLU A 56 11.43 -19.38 -26.32
C GLU A 56 10.58 -19.00 -25.09
N ARG A 57 10.60 -19.85 -24.05
CA ARG A 57 9.87 -19.57 -22.81
C ARG A 57 10.43 -18.35 -22.06
N LEU A 58 11.75 -18.15 -22.07
CA LEU A 58 12.38 -16.99 -21.44
C LEU A 58 12.10 -15.71 -22.24
N GLU A 59 12.14 -15.77 -23.56
CA GLU A 59 11.77 -14.63 -24.44
C GLU A 59 10.32 -14.19 -24.23
N ALA A 60 9.39 -15.15 -24.10
CA ALA A 60 8.00 -14.86 -23.78
C ALA A 60 7.83 -14.17 -22.42
N GLN A 61 8.61 -14.61 -21.41
CA GLN A 61 8.64 -13.96 -20.09
C GLN A 61 9.20 -12.55 -20.15
N ILE A 62 10.28 -12.32 -20.88
CA ILE A 62 10.86 -10.99 -21.10
C ILE A 62 9.81 -10.07 -21.74
N SER A 63 9.17 -10.52 -22.83
CA SER A 63 8.12 -9.73 -23.50
C SER A 63 6.95 -9.38 -22.56
N THR A 64 6.61 -10.29 -21.64
CA THR A 64 5.56 -10.06 -20.64
C THR A 64 6.02 -9.03 -19.61
N LYS A 65 7.24 -9.16 -19.10
CA LYS A 65 7.83 -8.21 -18.15
C LYS A 65 7.99 -6.81 -18.75
N ASP A 66 8.36 -6.69 -20.02
CA ASP A 66 8.43 -5.39 -20.70
C ASP A 66 7.06 -4.70 -20.77
N ARG A 67 5.98 -5.46 -21.01
CA ARG A 67 4.61 -4.93 -21.00
C ARG A 67 4.16 -4.52 -19.59
N GLU A 68 4.52 -5.31 -18.57
CA GLU A 68 4.25 -4.98 -17.17
C GLU A 68 4.96 -3.69 -16.76
N ILE A 69 6.26 -3.56 -17.08
CA ILE A 69 7.05 -2.34 -16.84
C ILE A 69 6.39 -1.14 -17.53
N ALA A 70 6.05 -1.26 -18.81
CA ALA A 70 5.41 -0.17 -19.54
C ALA A 70 4.05 0.24 -18.96
N THR A 71 3.31 -0.70 -18.37
CA THR A 71 2.05 -0.41 -17.67
C THR A 71 2.31 0.33 -16.37
N ILE A 72 3.23 -0.19 -15.55
CA ILE A 72 3.61 0.40 -14.26
C ILE A 72 4.09 1.84 -14.46
N THR A 73 5.02 2.09 -15.39
CA THR A 73 5.55 3.43 -15.68
C THR A 73 4.46 4.42 -16.09
N ARG A 74 3.46 4.00 -16.88
CA ARG A 74 2.33 4.87 -17.24
C ARG A 74 1.45 5.19 -16.02
N THR A 75 1.19 4.20 -15.16
CA THR A 75 0.40 4.42 -13.94
C THR A 75 1.14 5.32 -12.93
N GLU A 76 2.46 5.16 -12.81
CA GLU A 76 3.32 6.00 -11.99
C GLU A 76 3.35 7.45 -12.50
N ALA A 77 3.50 7.65 -13.80
CA ALA A 77 3.47 8.99 -14.41
C ALA A 77 2.12 9.69 -14.17
N LYS A 78 1.00 8.96 -14.31
CA LYS A 78 -0.35 9.47 -14.06
C LYS A 78 -0.56 9.86 -12.59
N THR A 79 -0.16 8.99 -11.66
CA THR A 79 -0.28 9.25 -10.21
C THR A 79 0.62 10.40 -9.77
N THR A 80 1.85 10.48 -10.30
CA THR A 80 2.76 11.61 -10.07
C THR A 80 2.16 12.93 -10.52
N ALA A 81 1.53 12.98 -11.70
CA ALA A 81 0.86 14.19 -12.19
C ALA A 81 -0.32 14.59 -11.29
N ALA A 82 -1.13 13.62 -10.83
CA ALA A 82 -2.24 13.88 -9.91
C ALA A 82 -1.75 14.43 -8.56
N PHE A 83 -0.65 13.89 -8.02
CA PHE A 83 -0.06 14.41 -6.80
C PHE A 83 0.48 15.83 -6.95
N LYS A 84 1.11 16.17 -8.09
CA LYS A 84 1.54 17.55 -8.36
C LYS A 84 0.38 18.54 -8.32
N VAL A 85 -0.74 18.21 -8.95
CA VAL A 85 -1.95 19.04 -8.91
C VAL A 85 -2.47 19.21 -7.48
N GLN A 86 -2.47 18.14 -6.68
CA GLN A 86 -2.91 18.21 -5.28
C GLN A 86 -1.97 19.08 -4.42
N VAL A 87 -0.66 18.99 -4.64
CA VAL A 87 0.34 19.84 -3.96
C VAL A 87 0.13 21.31 -4.32
N GLU A 88 -0.08 21.61 -5.60
CA GLU A 88 -0.37 22.99 -6.06
C GLU A 88 -1.65 23.54 -5.43
N LYS A 89 -2.71 22.73 -5.33
CA LYS A 89 -3.95 23.12 -4.66
C LYS A 89 -3.73 23.45 -3.19
N LEU A 90 -3.03 22.59 -2.45
CA LEU A 90 -2.72 22.82 -1.04
C LEU A 90 -1.85 24.08 -0.84
N GLN A 91 -0.92 24.34 -1.76
CA GLN A 91 -0.12 25.56 -1.74
C GLN A 91 -1.00 26.81 -1.93
N GLN A 92 -1.94 26.77 -2.86
CA GLN A 92 -2.89 27.87 -3.10
C GLN A 92 -3.78 28.14 -1.88
N GLU A 93 -4.34 27.09 -1.28
CA GLU A 93 -5.16 27.18 -0.06
C GLU A 93 -4.37 27.78 1.11
N ARG A 94 -3.11 27.35 1.28
CA ARG A 94 -2.20 27.93 2.28
C ARG A 94 -1.97 29.42 2.04
N ASP A 95 -1.70 29.82 0.80
CA ASP A 95 -1.46 31.23 0.44
C ASP A 95 -2.70 32.11 0.67
N GLU A 96 -3.87 31.58 0.36
CA GLU A 96 -5.13 32.26 0.63
C GLU A 96 -5.41 32.41 2.13
N PHE A 97 -5.18 31.35 2.90
CA PHE A 97 -5.29 31.41 4.36
C PHE A 97 -4.32 32.43 4.96
N GLN A 98 -3.07 32.46 4.49
CA GLN A 98 -2.08 33.44 4.94
C GLN A 98 -2.51 34.88 4.61
N ARG A 99 -3.05 35.14 3.41
CA ARG A 99 -3.62 36.45 3.06
C ARG A 99 -4.77 36.84 3.98
N MET A 100 -5.66 35.90 4.28
CA MET A 100 -6.81 36.14 5.16
C MET A 100 -6.37 36.46 6.59
N VAL A 101 -5.38 35.73 7.13
CA VAL A 101 -4.81 35.99 8.47
C VAL A 101 -4.21 37.40 8.55
N ILE A 102 -3.42 37.80 7.55
CA ILE A 102 -2.85 39.15 7.49
C ILE A 102 -3.95 40.21 7.43
N GLY A 103 -4.96 40.02 6.57
CA GLY A 103 -6.11 40.92 6.47
C GLY A 103 -6.89 41.04 7.78
N ASN A 104 -7.15 39.92 8.45
CA ASN A 104 -7.84 39.89 9.74
C ASN A 104 -7.04 40.65 10.81
N GLN A 105 -5.72 40.45 10.87
CA GLN A 105 -4.83 41.15 11.79
C GLN A 105 -4.86 42.67 11.56
N GLN A 106 -4.90 43.10 10.30
CA GLN A 106 -5.02 44.53 9.94
C GLN A 106 -6.36 45.11 10.40
N VAL A 107 -7.47 44.43 10.14
CA VAL A 107 -8.81 44.85 10.58
C VAL A 107 -8.88 44.93 12.11
N ARG A 108 -8.34 43.94 12.82
CA ARG A 108 -8.28 43.95 14.29
C ARG A 108 -7.50 45.14 14.82
N THR A 109 -6.37 45.46 14.20
CA THR A 109 -5.56 46.62 14.54
C THR A 109 -6.36 47.92 14.34
N GLN A 110 -7.04 48.07 13.19
CA GLN A 110 -7.89 49.23 12.90
C GLN A 110 -9.03 49.37 13.92
N GLN A 111 -9.73 48.28 14.25
CA GLN A 111 -10.81 48.28 15.24
C GLN A 111 -10.32 48.71 16.63
N VAL A 112 -9.14 48.27 17.05
CA VAL A 112 -8.52 48.69 18.31
C VAL A 112 -8.24 50.20 18.31
N HIS A 113 -7.76 50.76 17.21
CA HIS A 113 -7.53 52.21 17.10
C HIS A 113 -8.85 53.01 17.17
N GLU A 114 -9.88 52.57 16.45
CA GLU A 114 -11.21 53.19 16.49
C GLU A 114 -11.84 53.11 17.89
N MET A 115 -11.75 51.96 18.56
CA MET A 115 -12.20 51.81 19.95
C MET A 115 -11.50 52.78 20.89
N LYS A 116 -10.16 52.88 20.81
CA LYS A 116 -9.39 53.84 21.63
C LYS A 116 -9.77 55.29 21.36
N LYS A 117 -10.16 55.63 20.12
CA LYS A 117 -10.65 56.98 19.78
C LYS A 117 -12.01 57.25 20.43
N LYS A 118 -12.96 56.32 20.33
CA LYS A 118 -14.27 56.42 20.98
C LYS A 118 -14.17 56.46 22.50
N GLU A 119 -13.28 55.67 23.10
CA GLU A 119 -12.99 55.70 24.54
C GLU A 119 -12.58 57.11 24.99
N LYS A 120 -11.67 57.76 24.25
CA LYS A 120 -11.24 59.13 24.54
C LYS A 120 -12.38 60.14 24.42
N GLU A 121 -13.27 59.99 23.43
CA GLU A 121 -14.45 60.83 23.27
C GLU A 121 -15.47 60.62 24.39
N TYR A 122 -15.68 59.37 24.80
CA TYR A 122 -16.53 59.01 25.93
C TYR A 122 -16.04 59.65 27.23
N ILE A 123 -14.75 59.54 27.54
CA ILE A 123 -14.14 60.18 28.72
C ILE A 123 -14.38 61.70 28.70
N LYS A 124 -14.14 62.37 27.56
CA LYS A 124 -14.40 63.82 27.42
C LYS A 124 -15.89 64.17 27.63
N LEU A 125 -16.80 63.34 27.14
CA LEU A 125 -18.24 63.56 27.29
C LEU A 125 -18.68 63.35 28.75
N GLN A 126 -18.12 62.33 29.40
CA GLN A 126 -18.33 62.04 30.81
C GLN A 126 -17.83 63.19 31.70
N GLU A 127 -16.65 63.75 31.41
CA GLU A 127 -16.12 64.95 32.09
C GLU A 127 -17.06 66.15 31.94
N ARG A 128 -17.55 66.44 30.72
CA ARG A 128 -18.52 67.51 30.48
C ARG A 128 -19.84 67.32 31.23
N LEU A 129 -20.37 66.09 31.24
CA LEU A 129 -21.59 65.78 31.99
C LEU A 129 -21.39 66.02 33.48
N ASN A 130 -20.27 65.56 34.05
CA ASN A 130 -19.94 65.80 35.44
C ASN A 130 -19.83 67.29 35.75
N GLN A 131 -19.24 68.08 34.84
CA GLN A 131 -19.16 69.53 34.99
C GLN A 131 -20.55 70.19 35.04
N VAL A 132 -21.45 69.85 34.11
CA VAL A 132 -22.84 70.33 34.09
C VAL A 132 -23.59 69.91 35.37
N LEU A 133 -23.40 68.68 35.86
CA LEU A 133 -24.01 68.22 37.10
C LEU A 133 -23.51 68.99 38.33
N MET A 134 -22.22 69.34 38.36
CA MET A 134 -21.63 70.14 39.44
C MET A 134 -22.10 71.60 39.38
N GLU A 135 -22.22 72.19 38.20
CA GLU A 135 -22.82 73.51 37.98
C GLU A 135 -24.27 73.54 38.45
N LYS A 136 -25.09 72.55 38.08
CA LYS A 136 -26.47 72.43 38.54
C LYS A 136 -26.60 72.29 40.07
N LYS A 137 -25.68 71.56 40.72
CA LYS A 137 -25.62 71.47 42.20
C LYS A 137 -25.19 72.80 42.85
N LYS A 138 -24.39 73.62 42.16
CA LYS A 138 -23.99 74.96 42.61
C LYS A 138 -25.12 75.97 42.45
N GLU A 139 -25.85 75.93 41.34
CA GLU A 139 -27.07 76.73 41.13
C GLU A 139 -28.15 76.36 42.15
N SER A 140 -28.27 75.08 42.52
CA SER A 140 -29.18 74.67 43.60
C SER A 140 -28.79 75.18 45.01
N LYS A 141 -27.58 75.73 45.19
CA LYS A 141 -27.14 76.43 46.42
C LYS A 141 -27.03 77.94 46.27
N SER A 142 -27.08 78.46 45.03
CA SER A 142 -27.14 79.88 44.72
C SER A 142 -28.58 80.24 44.38
N GLY A 143 -29.41 80.38 45.41
CA GLY A 143 -30.80 80.77 45.27
C GLY A 143 -30.93 82.19 44.69
N MET A 144 -31.20 82.27 43.39
CA MET A 144 -31.97 83.35 42.83
C MET A 144 -33.16 82.70 42.11
N GLU A 145 -34.27 82.60 42.84
CA GLU A 145 -35.57 82.22 42.27
C GLU A 145 -35.95 83.24 41.20
N ILE A 146 -35.79 82.87 39.93
CA ILE A 146 -36.52 83.51 38.84
C ILE A 146 -37.92 82.91 38.86
N MET A 147 -38.74 83.38 39.81
CA MET A 147 -40.18 83.28 39.70
C MET A 147 -40.64 84.16 38.54
N ASN A 148 -41.49 83.59 37.67
CA ASN A 148 -42.27 84.25 36.63
C ASN A 148 -41.56 84.69 35.33
N LEU A 149 -41.01 83.75 34.55
CA LEU A 149 -40.79 84.02 33.10
C LEU A 149 -41.10 82.86 32.13
N LEU A 150 -41.85 81.83 32.53
CA LEU A 150 -42.46 80.89 31.58
C LEU A 150 -43.92 80.62 31.92
N GLN A 151 -44.71 81.69 31.93
CA GLN A 151 -46.07 81.59 31.43
C GLN A 151 -46.01 81.39 29.91
N LYS A 152 -46.85 80.45 29.48
CA LYS A 152 -47.36 80.20 28.13
C LYS A 152 -46.64 79.22 27.20
N GLU A 153 -47.38 78.12 27.04
CA GLU A 153 -47.90 77.60 25.77
C GLU A 153 -47.01 76.73 24.90
N GLY A 154 -47.53 75.52 24.68
CA GLY A 154 -47.48 74.89 23.38
C GLY A 154 -46.16 74.24 23.04
N ARG A 155 -45.85 73.12 23.68
CA ARG A 155 -45.22 72.00 22.95
C ARG A 155 -45.56 70.69 23.61
N GLN A 156 -46.02 69.77 22.78
CA GLN A 156 -46.45 68.45 23.18
C GLN A 156 -45.41 67.77 24.08
N ARG A 157 -45.89 67.30 25.23
CA ARG A 157 -45.25 66.20 25.95
C ARG A 157 -45.11 65.07 24.94
N GLY A 158 -43.87 64.65 24.65
CA GLY A 158 -43.62 63.49 23.81
C GLY A 158 -44.38 62.29 24.37
N THR A 159 -45.36 61.81 23.61
CA THR A 159 -46.09 60.59 23.92
C THR A 159 -45.09 59.46 24.01
N TRP A 160 -44.85 58.93 25.20
CA TRP A 160 -44.05 57.72 25.39
C TRP A 160 -44.83 56.54 24.80
N ASN A 161 -44.66 56.30 23.50
CA ASN A 161 -45.30 55.19 22.81
C ASN A 161 -44.55 53.88 23.11
N GLY A 162 -44.83 53.27 24.26
CA GLY A 162 -44.36 51.91 24.62
C GLY A 162 -44.84 50.81 23.65
N LYS A 163 -45.88 51.10 22.84
CA LYS A 163 -46.35 50.17 21.79
C LYS A 163 -45.32 49.88 20.70
N LYS A 164 -44.41 50.80 20.39
CA LYS A 164 -43.35 50.56 19.39
C LYS A 164 -42.23 49.67 19.95
N THR A 165 -41.84 49.87 21.20
CA THR A 165 -40.78 49.07 21.84
C THR A 165 -41.19 47.63 22.05
N ASP A 166 -42.47 47.37 22.39
CA ASP A 166 -42.98 46.00 22.52
C ASP A 166 -43.04 45.29 21.17
N ASN A 167 -43.50 45.99 20.12
CA ASN A 167 -43.53 45.45 18.75
C ASN A 167 -42.12 45.10 18.24
N ASP A 168 -41.14 45.96 18.49
CA ASP A 168 -39.72 45.72 18.17
C ASP A 168 -39.14 44.55 18.97
N PHE A 169 -39.61 44.32 20.20
CA PHE A 169 -39.18 43.20 21.04
C PHE A 169 -39.75 41.87 20.53
N TYR A 170 -41.05 41.80 20.24
CA TYR A 170 -41.66 40.62 19.61
C TYR A 170 -41.01 40.32 18.26
N LYS A 171 -40.73 41.35 17.46
CA LYS A 171 -40.02 41.20 16.18
C LYS A 171 -38.62 40.60 16.37
N LYS A 172 -37.82 41.10 17.31
CA LYS A 172 -36.49 40.54 17.59
C LYS A 172 -36.54 39.07 18.03
N ILE A 173 -37.55 38.69 18.81
CA ILE A 173 -37.74 37.30 19.21
C ILE A 173 -38.05 36.44 17.99
N VAL A 174 -39.00 36.86 17.15
CA VAL A 174 -39.37 36.15 15.92
C VAL A 174 -38.17 36.05 14.98
N ASP A 175 -37.46 37.15 14.72
CA ASP A 175 -36.25 37.18 13.88
C ASP A 175 -35.16 36.22 14.40
N ALA A 176 -34.98 36.14 15.73
CA ALA A 176 -34.02 35.21 16.33
C ALA A 176 -34.46 33.74 16.19
N TYR A 177 -35.75 33.44 16.35
CA TYR A 177 -36.29 32.10 16.10
C TYR A 177 -36.22 31.71 14.62
N GLU A 178 -36.51 32.63 13.71
CA GLU A 178 -36.38 32.41 12.27
C GLU A 178 -34.93 32.17 11.86
N ALA A 179 -33.99 32.96 12.38
CA ALA A 179 -32.56 32.75 12.16
C ALA A 179 -32.12 31.37 12.65
N LYS A 180 -32.58 30.94 13.84
CA LYS A 180 -32.31 29.59 14.35
C LYS A 180 -32.95 28.48 13.55
N ASN A 181 -34.17 28.70 13.03
CA ASN A 181 -34.83 27.74 12.16
C ASN A 181 -34.11 27.61 10.81
N GLN A 182 -33.61 28.71 10.25
CA GLN A 182 -32.80 28.70 9.03
C GLN A 182 -31.47 27.96 9.24
N GLU A 183 -30.79 28.21 10.36
CA GLU A 183 -29.56 27.49 10.74
C GLU A 183 -29.81 25.98 10.83
N LEU A 184 -30.88 25.55 11.52
CA LEU A 184 -31.28 24.14 11.62
C LEU A 184 -31.59 23.51 10.25
N VAL A 185 -32.27 24.24 9.37
CA VAL A 185 -32.57 23.76 8.00
C VAL A 185 -31.28 23.62 7.19
N SER A 186 -30.34 24.56 7.30
CA SER A 186 -29.05 24.46 6.62
C SER A 186 -28.21 23.30 7.15
N GLU A 187 -28.12 23.13 8.47
CA GLU A 187 -27.37 22.02 9.07
C GLU A 187 -27.98 20.67 8.69
N ASN A 188 -29.32 20.57 8.65
CA ASN A 188 -29.98 19.34 8.19
C ASN A 188 -29.67 19.02 6.72
N ALA A 189 -29.61 20.04 5.86
CA ALA A 189 -29.24 19.87 4.45
C ALA A 189 -27.79 19.38 4.32
N ASP A 190 -26.87 19.96 5.08
CA ASP A 190 -25.45 19.57 5.12
C ASP A 190 -25.28 18.14 5.63
N LEU A 191 -25.99 17.75 6.70
CA LEU A 191 -25.97 16.39 7.22
C LEU A 191 -26.51 15.37 6.21
N ARG A 192 -27.58 15.72 5.48
CA ARG A 192 -28.10 14.87 4.38
C ARG A 192 -27.06 14.74 3.27
N ALA A 193 -26.39 15.83 2.89
CA ALA A 193 -25.34 15.80 1.87
C ALA A 193 -24.14 14.93 2.31
N LEU A 194 -23.71 15.08 3.55
CA LEU A 194 -22.62 14.29 4.14
C LEU A 194 -22.95 12.80 4.15
N LEU A 195 -24.16 12.42 4.59
CA LEU A 195 -24.61 11.02 4.58
C LEU A 195 -24.63 10.42 3.16
N ARG A 196 -25.02 11.20 2.15
CA ARG A 196 -24.94 10.76 0.75
C ARG A 196 -23.50 10.55 0.29
N SER A 197 -22.62 11.50 0.60
CA SER A 197 -21.19 11.40 0.28
C SER A 197 -20.61 10.13 0.89
N MET A 198 -20.82 9.92 2.19
CA MET A 198 -20.36 8.72 2.89
C MET A 198 -20.93 7.44 2.27
N GLN A 199 -22.20 7.43 1.85
CA GLN A 199 -22.79 6.28 1.19
C GLN A 199 -22.15 5.98 -0.17
N VAL A 200 -21.73 7.00 -0.92
CA VAL A 200 -20.98 6.86 -2.18
C VAL A 200 -19.57 6.35 -1.89
N ASP A 201 -18.86 6.96 -0.94
CA ASP A 201 -17.50 6.56 -0.55
C ASP A 201 -17.45 5.11 -0.07
N MET A 202 -18.41 4.69 0.77
CA MET A 202 -18.52 3.31 1.24
C MET A 202 -18.80 2.34 0.09
N ARG A 203 -19.65 2.73 -0.87
CA ARG A 203 -19.94 1.92 -2.05
C ARG A 203 -18.70 1.76 -2.91
N ASP A 204 -17.96 2.83 -3.15
CA ASP A 204 -16.74 2.81 -3.97
C ASP A 204 -15.63 1.99 -3.30
N PHE A 205 -15.45 2.14 -1.98
CA PHE A 205 -14.50 1.36 -1.20
C PHE A 205 -14.79 -0.15 -1.25
N LEU A 206 -16.06 -0.54 -1.23
CA LEU A 206 -16.46 -1.94 -1.13
C LEU A 206 -16.61 -2.62 -2.50
N ASN A 207 -16.97 -1.87 -3.55
CA ASN A 207 -17.07 -2.36 -4.92
C ASN A 207 -15.74 -2.31 -5.70
N ALA A 208 -14.69 -1.70 -5.16
CA ALA A 208 -13.35 -1.80 -5.73
C ALA A 208 -12.87 -3.26 -5.64
N PRO A 209 -12.60 -3.95 -6.77
CA PRO A 209 -11.99 -5.26 -6.73
C PRO A 209 -10.56 -5.08 -6.22
N ASN A 210 -10.29 -5.60 -5.03
CA ASN A 210 -8.98 -5.54 -4.38
C ASN A 210 -8.29 -4.17 -4.37
N GLY A 211 -9.01 -3.11 -3.99
CA GLY A 211 -8.38 -1.86 -3.56
C GLY A 211 -7.65 -1.05 -4.65
N LEU A 212 -7.96 -1.24 -5.93
CA LEU A 212 -7.54 -0.31 -7.00
C LEU A 212 -8.76 0.38 -7.63
N PRO A 213 -8.73 1.71 -7.84
CA PRO A 213 -9.81 2.42 -8.52
C PRO A 213 -9.84 2.00 -10.00
N LYS A 214 -10.90 1.29 -10.40
CA LYS A 214 -11.15 0.90 -11.79
C LYS A 214 -11.29 2.15 -12.67
N GLN A 215 -10.27 2.42 -13.48
CA GLN A 215 -10.43 3.20 -14.70
C GLN A 215 -11.23 2.34 -15.68
N SER A 216 -12.36 2.87 -16.12
CA SER A 216 -13.30 2.26 -17.07
C SER A 216 -12.61 1.83 -18.37
N PHE A 217 -12.68 0.54 -18.69
CA PHE A 217 -12.59 0.04 -20.07
C PHE A 217 -13.72 -0.96 -20.30
N PRO A 218 -14.42 -0.89 -21.45
CA PRO A 218 -15.51 -1.81 -21.76
C PRO A 218 -14.91 -3.07 -22.39
N VAL A 219 -14.89 -4.18 -21.65
CA VAL A 219 -14.76 -5.50 -22.27
C VAL A 219 -15.83 -6.41 -21.70
N ASN A 220 -16.55 -6.97 -22.64
CA ASN A 220 -17.78 -7.73 -22.54
C ASN A 220 -17.51 -9.12 -21.96
N GLU A 221 -17.72 -9.30 -20.66
CA GLU A 221 -17.99 -10.62 -20.06
C GLU A 221 -19.20 -10.49 -19.14
N ARG A 222 -20.30 -11.08 -19.60
CA ARG A 222 -21.52 -11.27 -18.81
C ARG A 222 -21.22 -12.26 -17.69
N ILE A 223 -20.75 -11.75 -16.55
CA ILE A 223 -21.01 -12.39 -15.26
C ILE A 223 -22.26 -11.68 -14.73
N ASP A 224 -23.39 -12.37 -14.77
CA ASP A 224 -24.65 -11.96 -14.12
C ASP A 224 -24.43 -11.88 -12.60
N ILE A 225 -23.77 -10.81 -12.16
CA ILE A 225 -23.89 -10.33 -10.79
C ILE A 225 -25.12 -9.45 -10.80
N ASP A 226 -26.26 -10.07 -10.48
CA ASP A 226 -27.50 -9.41 -10.13
C ASP A 226 -27.18 -8.16 -9.26
N PRO A 227 -27.41 -6.92 -9.76
CA PRO A 227 -27.06 -5.69 -9.05
C PRO A 227 -27.78 -5.52 -7.71
N SER A 228 -28.76 -6.40 -7.43
CA SER A 228 -29.50 -6.44 -6.17
C SER A 228 -28.83 -7.25 -5.06
N LYS A 229 -27.72 -7.97 -5.32
CA LYS A 229 -27.03 -8.82 -4.33
C LYS A 229 -25.70 -8.27 -3.79
N SER A 230 -25.37 -7.00 -4.05
CA SER A 230 -24.30 -6.34 -3.29
C SER A 230 -24.88 -5.85 -1.95
N PRO A 231 -24.30 -6.21 -0.78
CA PRO A 231 -24.84 -5.89 0.55
C PRO A 231 -25.06 -4.40 0.82
N LEU A 232 -24.55 -3.52 -0.06
CA LEU A 232 -24.48 -2.07 0.13
C LEU A 232 -25.15 -1.27 -0.99
N SER A 233 -25.96 -1.91 -1.85
CA SER A 233 -26.76 -1.21 -2.85
C SER A 233 -27.95 -0.49 -2.20
N GLY A 234 -27.67 0.63 -1.52
CA GLY A 234 -28.67 1.48 -0.90
C GLY A 234 -29.20 2.55 -1.86
N ARG A 235 -30.53 2.70 -1.91
CA ARG A 235 -31.23 3.80 -2.59
C ARG A 235 -30.93 5.11 -1.85
N THR A 236 -30.50 6.15 -2.58
CA THR A 236 -30.07 7.44 -1.98
C THR A 236 -31.23 8.39 -1.70
N ASP A 237 -32.42 8.08 -2.22
CA ASP A 237 -33.65 8.86 -2.04
C ASP A 237 -34.21 8.77 -0.62
N VAL A 238 -33.82 7.76 0.17
CA VAL A 238 -34.21 7.62 1.59
C VAL A 238 -33.80 8.84 2.43
N PHE A 239 -32.73 9.53 2.04
CA PHE A 239 -32.25 10.74 2.74
C PHE A 239 -33.07 11.99 2.44
N ASP A 240 -33.96 11.96 1.44
CA ASP A 240 -34.82 13.10 1.09
C ASP A 240 -36.15 13.10 1.86
N LEU A 241 -36.57 11.96 2.39
CA LEU A 241 -37.82 11.85 3.14
C LEU A 241 -37.80 12.68 4.44
N PRO A 242 -38.97 13.07 4.97
CA PRO A 242 -39.07 13.63 6.30
C PRO A 242 -38.40 12.70 7.33
N PHE A 243 -37.61 13.28 8.23
CA PHE A 243 -36.75 12.50 9.14
C PHE A 243 -37.51 11.43 9.92
N HIS A 244 -38.69 11.75 10.45
CA HIS A 244 -39.51 10.81 11.21
C HIS A 244 -39.98 9.58 10.39
N MET A 245 -40.04 9.69 9.06
CA MET A 245 -40.45 8.59 8.17
C MET A 245 -39.27 7.72 7.75
N ALA A 246 -38.06 8.29 7.72
CA ALA A 246 -36.85 7.62 7.24
C ALA A 246 -35.89 7.17 8.35
N ARG A 247 -36.07 7.66 9.58
CA ARG A 247 -35.16 7.44 10.72
C ARG A 247 -34.79 5.97 10.89
N ASP A 248 -35.80 5.10 11.02
CA ASP A 248 -35.58 3.70 11.35
C ASP A 248 -34.90 2.96 10.18
N GLN A 249 -35.26 3.30 8.93
CA GLN A 249 -34.64 2.72 7.73
C GLN A 249 -33.18 3.15 7.58
N ILE A 250 -32.88 4.43 7.85
CA ILE A 250 -31.50 4.95 7.83
C ILE A 250 -30.68 4.26 8.92
N GLU A 251 -31.22 4.16 10.13
CA GLU A 251 -30.55 3.52 11.26
C GLU A 251 -30.25 2.04 10.99
N GLU A 252 -31.27 1.28 10.56
CA GLU A 252 -31.11 -0.14 10.23
C GLU A 252 -30.12 -0.34 9.08
N SER A 253 -30.21 0.48 8.02
CA SER A 253 -29.26 0.44 6.90
C SER A 253 -27.82 0.67 7.39
N LEU A 254 -27.59 1.67 8.23
CA LEU A 254 -26.26 1.96 8.76
C LEU A 254 -25.74 0.83 9.66
N ARG A 255 -26.58 0.28 10.54
CA ARG A 255 -26.22 -0.85 11.41
C ARG A 255 -25.81 -2.08 10.59
N ASN A 256 -26.59 -2.42 9.57
CA ASN A 256 -26.31 -3.55 8.68
C ASN A 256 -25.01 -3.34 7.90
N LYS A 257 -24.79 -2.14 7.35
CA LYS A 257 -23.55 -1.81 6.62
C LYS A 257 -22.32 -1.88 7.53
N VAL A 258 -22.40 -1.37 8.76
CA VAL A 258 -21.31 -1.45 9.74
C VAL A 258 -21.02 -2.90 10.12
N ALA A 259 -22.05 -3.73 10.31
CA ALA A 259 -21.88 -5.15 10.59
C ALA A 259 -21.16 -5.88 9.44
N SER A 260 -21.58 -5.65 8.19
CA SER A 260 -20.92 -6.24 7.00
C SER A 260 -19.47 -5.78 6.85
N ILE A 261 -19.16 -4.51 7.14
CA ILE A 261 -17.77 -4.02 7.12
C ILE A 261 -16.94 -4.74 8.18
N LYS A 262 -17.45 -4.88 9.40
CA LYS A 262 -16.75 -5.56 10.49
C LYS A 262 -16.45 -7.02 10.14
N GLU A 263 -17.40 -7.73 9.54
CA GLU A 263 -17.21 -9.10 9.09
C GLU A 263 -16.10 -9.20 8.02
N ARG A 264 -16.14 -8.33 7.00
CA ARG A 264 -15.12 -8.30 5.95
C ARG A 264 -13.72 -7.95 6.49
N MET A 265 -13.64 -7.04 7.46
CA MET A 265 -12.36 -6.71 8.12
C MET A 265 -11.75 -7.91 8.83
N VAL A 266 -12.57 -8.71 9.52
CA VAL A 266 -12.12 -9.95 10.17
C VAL A 266 -11.59 -10.94 9.12
N GLN A 267 -12.33 -11.15 8.03
CA GLN A 267 -11.90 -12.02 6.93
C GLN A 267 -10.57 -11.58 6.31
N LEU A 268 -10.38 -10.27 6.10
CA LEU A 268 -9.11 -9.74 5.57
C LEU A 268 -7.95 -9.93 6.56
N GLN A 269 -8.19 -9.76 7.86
CA GLN A 269 -7.18 -9.97 8.89
C GLN A 269 -6.77 -11.45 8.98
N ASP A 270 -7.73 -12.37 8.86
CA ASP A 270 -7.47 -13.81 8.87
C ASP A 270 -6.74 -14.25 7.59
N ALA A 271 -7.11 -13.71 6.44
CA ALA A 271 -6.40 -13.94 5.18
C ALA A 271 -4.94 -13.41 5.23
N GLN A 272 -4.72 -12.25 5.85
CA GLN A 272 -3.39 -11.69 6.05
C GLN A 272 -2.52 -12.57 6.95
N LYS A 273 -3.05 -13.05 8.08
CA LYS A 273 -2.35 -14.00 8.95
C LYS A 273 -2.04 -15.31 8.23
N GLY A 274 -2.99 -15.82 7.43
CA GLY A 274 -2.78 -16.99 6.59
C GLY A 274 -1.64 -16.80 5.58
N ALA A 275 -1.60 -15.63 4.92
CA ALA A 275 -0.54 -15.29 3.97
C ALA A 275 0.84 -15.15 4.64
N GLU A 276 0.90 -14.56 5.84
CA GLU A 276 2.12 -14.43 6.64
C GLU A 276 2.70 -15.80 7.02
N VAL A 277 1.86 -16.72 7.51
CA VAL A 277 2.26 -18.10 7.81
C VAL A 277 2.75 -18.84 6.56
N THR A 278 2.12 -18.65 5.40
CA THR A 278 2.60 -19.25 4.15
C THR A 278 3.93 -18.66 3.69
N SER A 279 4.16 -17.36 3.90
CA SER A 279 5.42 -16.69 3.58
C SER A 279 6.57 -17.23 4.45
N GLU A 280 6.36 -17.33 5.76
CA GLU A 280 7.34 -17.91 6.68
C GLU A 280 7.67 -19.37 6.33
N ALA A 281 6.67 -20.16 5.94
CA ALA A 281 6.87 -21.53 5.49
C ALA A 281 7.73 -21.60 4.21
N THR A 282 7.48 -20.72 3.23
CA THR A 282 8.30 -20.66 2.01
C THR A 282 9.74 -20.18 2.27
N GLU A 283 9.93 -19.25 3.21
CA GLU A 283 11.27 -18.80 3.59
C GLU A 283 12.06 -19.93 4.26
N ARG A 284 11.42 -20.68 5.17
CA ARG A 284 12.01 -21.85 5.82
C ARG A 284 12.38 -22.95 4.82
N GLU A 285 11.58 -23.14 3.77
CA GLU A 285 11.87 -24.09 2.69
C GLU A 285 13.14 -23.69 1.93
N LEU A 286 13.28 -22.41 1.55
CA LEU A 286 14.48 -21.89 0.87
C LEU A 286 15.75 -22.04 1.74
N GLU A 287 15.66 -21.81 3.05
CA GLU A 287 16.78 -22.03 3.97
C GLU A 287 17.22 -23.49 4.02
N LEU A 288 16.27 -24.43 4.05
CA LEU A 288 16.56 -25.86 4.05
C LEU A 288 17.18 -26.30 2.72
N GLU A 289 16.73 -25.75 1.59
CA GLU A 289 17.36 -25.99 0.29
C GLU A 289 18.82 -25.51 0.28
N ALA A 290 19.11 -24.33 0.83
CA ALA A 290 20.47 -23.82 0.94
C ALA A 290 21.37 -24.74 1.80
N GLN A 291 20.87 -25.20 2.96
CA GLN A 291 21.59 -26.15 3.81
C GLN A 291 21.86 -27.48 3.11
N LEU A 292 20.91 -27.99 2.31
CA LEU A 292 21.10 -29.20 1.51
C LEU A 292 22.18 -29.03 0.44
N VAL A 293 22.25 -27.86 -0.20
CA VAL A 293 23.31 -27.55 -1.18
C VAL A 293 24.68 -27.56 -0.50
N GLU A 294 24.80 -26.93 0.67
CA GLU A 294 26.05 -26.93 1.46
C GLU A 294 26.46 -28.35 1.87
N ALA A 295 25.53 -29.14 2.41
CA ALA A 295 25.79 -30.52 2.80
C ALA A 295 26.26 -31.38 1.62
N ARG A 296 25.66 -31.20 0.42
CA ARG A 296 26.10 -31.88 -0.81
C ARG A 296 27.52 -31.49 -1.21
N SER A 297 27.88 -30.22 -1.07
CA SER A 297 29.24 -29.72 -1.34
C SER A 297 30.27 -30.40 -0.42
N ILE A 298 29.97 -30.47 0.89
CA ILE A 298 30.83 -31.12 1.88
C ILE A 298 31.01 -32.61 1.54
N ILE A 299 29.93 -33.32 1.21
CA ILE A 299 29.99 -34.74 0.83
C ILE A 299 30.84 -34.92 -0.44
N GLN A 300 30.70 -34.04 -1.43
CA GLN A 300 31.48 -34.09 -2.66
C GLN A 300 32.98 -33.88 -2.40
N GLU A 301 33.33 -32.95 -1.51
CA GLU A 301 34.71 -32.72 -1.10
C GLU A 301 35.28 -33.94 -0.36
N GLN A 302 34.52 -34.50 0.60
CA GLN A 302 34.90 -35.71 1.32
C GLN A 302 35.12 -36.89 0.36
N ALA A 303 34.23 -37.09 -0.63
CA ALA A 303 34.38 -38.13 -1.65
C ALA A 303 35.64 -37.91 -2.53
N SER A 304 35.96 -36.66 -2.87
CA SER A 304 37.18 -36.31 -3.61
C SER A 304 38.44 -36.66 -2.81
N ILE A 305 38.47 -36.33 -1.52
CA ILE A 305 39.57 -36.67 -0.62
C ILE A 305 39.73 -38.19 -0.53
N MET A 306 38.63 -38.93 -0.28
CA MET A 306 38.66 -40.40 -0.23
C MET A 306 39.18 -41.04 -1.52
N SER A 307 38.76 -40.54 -2.67
CA SER A 307 39.25 -41.01 -3.98
C SER A 307 40.75 -40.78 -4.16
N LYS A 308 41.28 -39.63 -3.73
CA LYS A 308 42.73 -39.34 -3.74
C LYS A 308 43.53 -40.27 -2.82
N HIS A 309 42.96 -40.71 -1.70
CA HIS A 309 43.61 -41.67 -0.81
C HIS A 309 43.58 -43.10 -1.36
N LEU A 310 42.51 -43.51 -2.04
CA LEU A 310 42.39 -44.83 -2.67
C LEU A 310 43.22 -44.96 -3.97
N ALA A 311 43.50 -43.85 -4.67
CA ALA A 311 44.31 -43.83 -5.88
C ALA A 311 45.83 -43.95 -5.65
N LYS A 312 46.30 -44.02 -4.40
CA LYS A 312 47.70 -44.38 -4.09
C LYS A 312 47.79 -45.90 -3.89
N PRO A 313 48.39 -46.67 -4.81
CA PRO A 313 48.75 -48.04 -4.49
C PRO A 313 49.93 -47.99 -3.50
N ASP A 314 49.70 -48.51 -2.29
CA ASP A 314 50.78 -48.84 -1.36
C ASP A 314 51.76 -49.78 -2.05
N LYS A 315 52.99 -49.28 -2.29
CA LYS A 315 54.11 -50.09 -2.77
C LYS A 315 54.79 -50.72 -1.53
N PRO A 316 55.09 -52.03 -1.52
CA PRO A 316 55.59 -52.69 -0.33
C PRO A 316 57.01 -52.22 -0.01
N ARG A 317 57.21 -51.69 1.20
CA ARG A 317 58.53 -51.31 1.71
C ARG A 317 59.31 -52.58 2.02
N ARG A 318 60.34 -52.84 1.21
CA ARG A 318 61.29 -53.95 1.41
C ARG A 318 61.97 -53.82 2.78
N LEU A 319 62.03 -54.96 3.46
CA LEU A 319 62.90 -55.27 4.59
C LEU A 319 64.36 -54.92 4.27
N SER A 320 64.96 -54.11 5.12
CA SER A 320 66.41 -53.96 5.27
C SER A 320 66.65 -53.67 6.75
N GLY A 321 67.12 -54.68 7.46
CA GLY A 321 67.30 -54.64 8.90
C GLY A 321 68.34 -53.63 9.37
N HIS A 322 68.10 -53.07 10.54
CA HIS A 322 69.16 -52.71 11.46
C HIS A 322 68.69 -53.06 12.87
N MET A 323 69.36 -54.06 13.44
CA MET A 323 69.23 -54.46 14.83
C MET A 323 69.76 -53.33 15.71
N SER A 324 68.98 -52.90 16.68
CA SER A 324 69.52 -52.33 17.91
C SER A 324 68.55 -52.69 19.04
N SER A 325 69.00 -53.69 19.80
CA SER A 325 68.58 -54.01 21.16
C SER A 325 68.73 -52.77 22.03
N ASP A 326 67.72 -52.49 22.87
CA ASP A 326 67.82 -52.31 24.33
C ASP A 326 66.41 -51.92 24.83
N ARG A 327 65.76 -52.78 25.64
CA ARG A 327 65.62 -52.68 27.12
C ARG A 327 65.00 -51.34 27.53
N ASP A 328 63.89 -51.21 28.25
CA ASP A 328 63.28 -52.02 29.32
C ASP A 328 61.79 -51.60 29.44
N SER A 329 60.86 -52.55 29.59
CA SER A 329 60.19 -52.91 30.86
C SER A 329 59.39 -51.76 31.51
N ILE A 330 58.05 -51.93 31.61
CA ILE A 330 57.25 -51.94 32.87
C ILE A 330 55.76 -51.52 32.67
N ILE A 331 54.88 -52.53 32.84
CA ILE A 331 53.61 -52.56 33.62
C ILE A 331 52.41 -51.76 33.08
N SER A 332 51.35 -52.41 32.56
CA SER A 332 50.14 -52.95 33.25
C SER A 332 49.32 -51.84 33.95
N SER A 333 48.01 -51.67 33.78
CA SER A 333 46.91 -52.64 33.80
C SER A 333 45.61 -52.05 33.19
N PRO A 334 44.56 -52.88 32.99
CA PRO A 334 43.39 -52.57 32.17
C PRO A 334 42.15 -52.18 33.00
N SER A 335 41.07 -51.95 32.25
CA SER A 335 39.63 -51.85 32.56
C SER A 335 39.10 -52.11 33.97
N GLU A 336 38.06 -51.33 34.25
CA GLU A 336 37.05 -51.40 35.31
C GLU A 336 36.76 -52.76 35.97
N VAL A 337 36.50 -52.65 37.29
CA VAL A 337 35.94 -53.60 38.28
C VAL A 337 36.93 -54.53 38.98
#